data_AF-A0A7V0S1Q2-F1
#
_entry.id   AF-A0A7V0S1Q2-F1
#
_cell.length_a   1.000
_cell.length_b   1.000
_cell.length_c   1.000
_cell.angle_alpha   90.00
_cell.angle_beta   90.00
_cell.angle_gamma   90.00
#
_symmetry.space_group_name_H-M   'P 1'
#
loop_
_entity.id
_entity.type
_entity.pdbx_description
1 polymer ?
#
loop_
_entity_poly.entity_id
_entity_poly.type
_entity_poly.pdbx_seq_one_letter_code
_entity_poly.pdbx_strand_id
1 'polypeptide(L)'
;MGIRRVVEKKASKACERELWITDLEPLEEVCFRCFVEESTRPVVEAHCLEILYLLSTREKWNAEELLAIFESQLAYCAPSLRARGKGILGKLYASKK
;
A
#
# COMPACT_ATOMS: atom_id res chain seq x y z
N MET A 1 15.32 -25.30 5.96
CA MET A 1 13.91 -25.10 6.40
C MET A 1 13.67 -23.59 6.49
N GLY A 2 12.83 -23.05 5.63
CA GLY A 2 12.81 -21.62 5.32
C GLY A 2 12.03 -20.76 6.33
N ILE A 3 12.58 -19.57 6.57
CA ILE A 3 12.05 -18.46 7.38
C ILE A 3 10.54 -18.19 7.11
N ARG A 4 10.06 -18.49 5.89
CA ARG A 4 8.65 -18.46 5.48
C ARG A 4 7.69 -19.16 6.46
N ARG A 5 8.05 -20.34 6.99
CA ARG A 5 7.17 -21.11 7.90
C ARG A 5 7.04 -20.51 9.30
N VAL A 6 8.00 -19.68 9.71
CA VAL A 6 7.99 -19.03 11.04
C VAL A 6 7.05 -17.83 11.04
N VAL A 7 7.00 -17.09 9.92
CA VAL A 7 6.11 -15.93 9.76
C VAL A 7 4.66 -16.39 9.54
N GLU A 8 4.42 -17.44 8.73
CA GLU A 8 3.08 -17.87 8.34
C GLU A 8 2.25 -18.55 9.45
N LYS A 9 2.86 -19.09 10.52
CA LYS A 9 2.13 -19.75 11.62
C LYS A 9 1.97 -18.91 12.88
N LYS A 10 2.71 -17.81 13.00
CA LYS A 10 2.78 -16.96 14.22
C LYS A 10 2.75 -15.45 13.94
N ALA A 11 2.48 -15.00 12.71
CA ALA A 11 1.76 -13.76 12.50
C ALA A 11 0.25 -14.00 12.77
N SER A 12 -0.10 -14.78 13.79
CA SER A 12 -0.68 -14.30 15.04
C SER A 12 -1.83 -13.33 14.82
N LYS A 13 -3.04 -13.83 15.03
CA LYS A 13 -4.25 -13.03 15.23
C LYS A 13 -4.05 -11.88 16.24
N ALA A 14 -3.04 -11.95 17.11
CA ALA A 14 -2.67 -10.86 18.00
C ALA A 14 -1.94 -9.72 17.28
N CYS A 15 -1.09 -10.02 16.29
CA CYS A 15 -0.45 -9.01 15.44
C CYS A 15 -1.49 -8.28 14.58
N GLU A 16 -2.43 -9.02 13.98
CA GLU A 16 -3.58 -8.41 13.30
C GLU A 16 -4.36 -7.52 14.28
N ARG A 17 -4.73 -8.03 15.47
CA ARG A 17 -5.47 -7.25 16.47
C ARG A 17 -4.76 -5.96 16.85
N GLU A 18 -3.48 -6.00 17.18
CA GLU A 18 -2.66 -4.82 17.51
C GLU A 18 -2.62 -3.82 16.36
N LEU A 19 -2.47 -4.32 15.12
CA LEU A 19 -2.54 -3.48 13.92
C LEU A 19 -3.90 -2.77 13.82
N TRP A 20 -5.01 -3.46 14.14
CA TRP A 20 -6.37 -2.92 14.09
C TRP A 20 -6.69 -1.87 15.17
N ILE A 21 -5.86 -1.72 16.21
CA ILE A 21 -5.99 -0.69 17.26
C ILE A 21 -4.93 0.41 17.14
N THR A 22 -3.89 0.18 16.33
CA THR A 22 -2.82 1.14 16.12
C THR A 22 -3.29 2.23 15.16
N ASP A 23 -2.99 3.48 15.52
CA ASP A 23 -3.11 4.64 14.65
C ASP A 23 -2.06 4.55 13.54
N LEU A 24 -2.51 4.48 12.29
CA LEU A 24 -1.66 4.34 11.11
C LEU A 24 -1.64 5.62 10.26
N GLU A 25 -2.29 6.71 10.71
CA GLU A 25 -2.23 8.01 10.04
C GLU A 25 -0.78 8.48 9.80
N PRO A 26 0.17 8.33 10.75
CA PRO A 26 1.56 8.72 10.49
C PRO A 26 2.23 7.90 9.38
N LEU A 27 1.82 6.64 9.21
CA LEU A 27 2.34 5.78 8.15
C LEU A 27 1.78 6.18 6.78
N GLU A 28 0.50 6.56 6.73
CA GLU A 28 -0.13 7.11 5.52
C GLU A 28 0.57 8.40 5.09
N GLU A 29 0.79 9.32 6.03
CA GLU A 29 1.47 10.60 5.76
C GLU A 29 2.88 10.40 5.19
N VAL A 30 3.65 9.47 5.77
CA VAL A 30 4.99 9.10 5.26
C VAL A 30 4.90 8.56 3.83
N CYS A 31 3.91 7.70 3.56
CA CYS A 31 3.72 7.15 2.22
C CYS A 31 3.35 8.24 1.21
N PHE A 32 2.47 9.18 1.57
CA PHE A 32 2.11 10.30 0.70
C PHE A 32 3.29 11.24 0.46
N ARG A 33 4.08 11.54 1.51
CA ARG A 33 5.29 12.36 1.38
C ARG A 33 6.30 11.76 0.39
N CYS A 34 6.45 10.43 0.40
CA CYS A 34 7.30 9.73 -0.55
C CYS A 34 6.89 9.91 -2.02
N PHE A 35 5.63 10.24 -2.33
CA PHE A 35 5.22 10.55 -3.71
C PHE A 35 5.48 12.01 -4.11
N VAL A 36 5.66 12.90 -3.14
CA VAL A 36 5.89 14.33 -3.38
C VAL A 36 7.38 14.64 -3.40
N GLU A 37 8.19 13.89 -2.66
CA GLU A 37 9.65 14.04 -2.65
C GLU A 37 10.29 13.48 -3.93
N GLU A 38 10.78 14.37 -4.80
CA GLU A 38 11.49 14.02 -6.04
C GLU A 38 12.75 13.15 -5.85
N SER A 39 13.31 13.15 -4.64
CA SER A 39 14.47 12.34 -4.27
C SER A 39 14.12 10.89 -3.90
N THR A 40 12.82 10.58 -3.79
CA THR A 40 12.36 9.25 -3.45
C THR A 40 12.73 8.28 -4.55
N ARG A 41 13.33 7.15 -4.16
CA ARG A 41 13.66 6.10 -5.12
C ARG A 41 12.36 5.47 -5.60
N PRO A 42 12.18 5.20 -6.90
CA PRO A 42 10.96 4.57 -7.41
C PRO A 42 10.59 3.27 -6.68
N VAL A 43 11.56 2.46 -6.26
CA VAL A 43 11.27 1.24 -5.47
C VAL A 43 10.55 1.52 -4.15
N VAL A 44 10.82 2.67 -3.52
CA VAL A 44 10.17 3.10 -2.27
C VAL A 44 8.73 3.53 -2.58
N GLU A 45 8.50 4.31 -3.63
CA GLU A 45 7.15 4.67 -4.10
C GLU A 45 6.29 3.42 -4.37
N ALA A 46 6.87 2.38 -4.99
CA ALA A 46 6.17 1.12 -5.22
C ALA A 46 5.67 0.49 -3.92
N HIS A 47 6.52 0.50 -2.89
CA HIS A 47 6.17 -0.04 -1.58
C HIS A 47 5.18 0.85 -0.84
N CYS A 48 5.27 2.17 -0.98
CA CYS A 48 4.26 3.10 -0.47
C CYS A 48 2.88 2.83 -1.09
N LEU A 49 2.80 2.54 -2.40
CA LEU A 49 1.54 2.11 -3.05
C LEU A 49 1.03 0.79 -2.46
N GLU A 50 1.90 -0.19 -2.22
CA GLU A 50 1.49 -1.47 -1.61
C GLU A 50 0.98 -1.28 -0.17
N ILE A 51 1.63 -0.43 0.62
CA ILE A 51 1.23 -0.10 1.99
C ILE A 51 -0.12 0.62 2.01
N LEU A 52 -0.28 1.68 1.23
CA LEU A 52 -1.52 2.44 1.15
C LEU A 52 -2.70 1.56 0.68
N TYR A 53 -2.47 0.63 -0.25
CA TYR A 53 -3.47 -0.35 -0.64
C TYR A 53 -3.88 -1.26 0.53
N LEU A 54 -2.91 -1.75 1.32
CA LEU A 54 -3.23 -2.56 2.50
C LEU A 54 -4.03 -1.76 3.52
N LEU A 55 -3.70 -0.49 3.74
CA LEU A 55 -4.43 0.41 4.64
C LEU A 55 -5.85 0.68 4.13
N SER A 56 -6.04 0.81 2.81
CA SER A 56 -7.37 0.99 2.22
C SER A 56 -8.30 -0.22 2.43
N THR A 57 -7.75 -1.42 2.67
CA THR A 57 -8.58 -2.58 3.04
C THR A 57 -9.10 -2.52 4.48
N ARG A 58 -8.48 -1.68 5.31
CA ARG A 58 -8.84 -1.44 6.71
C ARG A 58 -9.86 -0.31 6.84
N GLU A 59 -9.68 0.78 6.10
CA GLU A 59 -10.50 1.99 6.18
C GLU A 59 -11.27 2.25 4.87
N LYS A 60 -12.60 2.06 4.92
CA LYS A 60 -13.47 2.15 3.73
C LYS A 60 -13.49 3.52 3.05
N TRP A 61 -13.23 4.60 3.78
CA TRP A 61 -13.30 5.97 3.25
C TRP A 61 -12.12 6.28 2.31
N ASN A 62 -10.98 5.62 2.49
CA ASN A 62 -9.74 5.94 1.79
C ASN A 62 -9.68 5.33 0.36
N ALA A 63 -10.53 4.35 0.04
CA ALA A 63 -10.43 3.59 -1.21
C ALA A 63 -10.74 4.39 -2.49
N GLU A 64 -11.59 5.41 -2.43
CA GLU A 64 -11.94 6.23 -3.61
C GLU A 64 -10.89 7.30 -3.92
N GLU A 65 -10.40 7.99 -2.89
CA GLU A 65 -9.36 8.99 -3.02
C GLU A 65 -8.01 8.35 -3.38
N LEU A 66 -7.70 7.19 -2.79
CA LEU A 66 -6.50 6.42 -3.11
C LEU A 66 -6.49 5.96 -4.58
N LEU A 67 -7.64 5.64 -5.17
CA LEU A 67 -7.70 5.28 -6.59
C LEU A 67 -7.21 6.44 -7.48
N ALA A 68 -7.73 7.65 -7.26
CA ALA A 68 -7.33 8.83 -8.04
C ALA A 68 -5.84 9.16 -7.83
N ILE A 69 -5.33 9.04 -6.60
CA ILE A 69 -3.92 9.23 -6.29
C ILE A 69 -3.08 8.18 -7.03
N PHE A 70 -3.47 6.91 -7.00
CA PHE A 70 -2.73 5.82 -7.65
C PHE A 70 -2.72 5.98 -9.18
N GLU A 71 -3.83 6.40 -9.78
CA GLU A 71 -3.91 6.65 -11.22
C GLU A 71 -3.01 7.82 -11.64
N SER A 72 -3.04 8.91 -10.88
CA SER A 72 -2.17 10.07 -11.09
C SER A 72 -0.70 9.66 -10.97
N GLN A 73 -0.32 8.98 -9.87
CA GLN A 73 1.06 8.56 -9.65
C GLN A 73 1.55 7.61 -10.76
N LEU A 74 0.77 6.63 -11.19
CA LEU A 74 1.18 5.74 -12.29
C LEU A 74 1.31 6.43 -13.65
N ALA A 75 0.67 7.58 -13.86
CA ALA A 75 0.89 8.36 -15.07
C ALA A 75 2.31 8.92 -15.12
N TYR A 76 2.87 9.32 -13.98
CA TYR A 76 4.16 10.00 -13.86
C TYR A 76 5.33 9.08 -13.44
N CYS A 77 5.04 7.92 -12.85
CA CYS A 77 6.09 7.02 -12.38
C CYS A 77 6.81 6.26 -13.52
N ALA A 78 8.01 5.76 -13.16
CA ALA A 78 8.85 4.94 -14.01
C ALA A 78 8.09 3.70 -14.57
N PRO A 79 8.44 3.20 -15.78
CA PRO A 79 7.75 2.07 -16.41
C PRO A 79 7.67 0.80 -15.54
N SER A 80 8.70 0.55 -14.74
CA SER A 80 8.77 -0.57 -13.78
C SER A 80 7.75 -0.42 -12.64
N LEU A 81 7.50 0.81 -12.19
CA LEU A 81 6.46 1.12 -11.21
C LEU A 81 5.07 0.91 -11.79
N ARG A 82 4.90 1.32 -13.05
CA ARG A 82 3.63 1.25 -13.78
C ARG A 82 3.12 -0.19 -13.87
N ALA A 83 4.01 -1.16 -14.07
CA ALA A 83 3.66 -2.58 -14.12
C ALA A 83 3.16 -3.13 -12.77
N ARG A 84 3.84 -2.78 -11.66
CA ARG A 84 3.42 -3.17 -10.30
C ARG A 84 2.14 -2.47 -9.86
N GLY A 85 2.07 -1.15 -10.06
CA GLY A 85 0.91 -0.35 -9.66
C GLY A 85 -0.36 -0.72 -10.42
N LYS A 86 -0.28 -1.10 -11.71
CA LYS A 86 -1.44 -1.65 -12.45
C LYS A 86 -2.02 -2.89 -11.79
N GLY A 87 -1.18 -3.76 -11.23
CA GLY A 87 -1.62 -4.94 -10.49
C GLY A 87 -2.36 -4.58 -9.20
N ILE A 88 -1.93 -3.51 -8.51
CA ILE A 88 -2.58 -3.02 -7.30
C ILE A 88 -3.90 -2.30 -7.64
N LEU A 89 -3.90 -1.47 -8.68
CA LEU A 89 -5.10 -0.81 -9.19
C LEU A 89 -6.17 -1.82 -9.63
N GLY A 90 -5.78 -2.91 -10.31
CA GLY A 90 -6.70 -4.00 -10.65
C GLY A 90 -7.35 -4.64 -9.41
N LYS A 91 -6.63 -4.75 -8.29
CA LYS A 91 -7.18 -5.25 -7.03
C LYS A 91 -8.09 -4.24 -6.33
N LEU A 92 -7.76 -2.94 -6.37
CA LEU A 92 -8.62 -1.87 -5.87
C LEU A 92 -9.96 -1.85 -6.61
N TYR A 93 -9.93 -1.93 -7.95
CA TYR A 93 -11.12 -2.02 -8.78
C TYR A 93 -11.97 -3.26 -8.48
N ALA A 94 -11.33 -4.42 -8.25
CA ALA A 94 -12.03 -5.66 -7.92
C ALA A 94 -12.66 -5.63 -6.51
N SER A 95 -12.08 -4.89 -5.57
CA SER A 95 -12.57 -4.77 -4.18
C SER A 95 -13.81 -3.86 -4.05
N LYS A 96 -14.23 -3.17 -5.11
CA LYS A 96 -15.45 -2.35 -5.15
C LYS A 96 -16.70 -3.10 -5.63
N LYS A 97 -16.57 -4.36 -6.10
CA LYS A 97 -17.71 -5.22 -6.46
C LYS A 97 -18.19 -6.04 -5.26
#